data_AF-A0A8H2VT62-F1
#
_entry.id   AF-A0A8H2VT62-F1
#
_cell.length_a   1.000
_cell.length_b   1.000
_cell.length_c   1.000
_cell.angle_alpha   90.00
_cell.angle_beta   90.00
_cell.angle_gamma   90.00
#
_symmetry.space_group_name_H-M   'P 1'
#
loop_
_entity.id
_entity.type
_entity.pdbx_description
1 polymer ?
#
loop_
_entity_poly.entity_id
_entity_poly.type
_entity_poly.pdbx_seq_one_letter_code
_entity_poly.pdbx_strand_id
1 'polypeptide(L)'
;MDATSRYHRPRAQRFSITKSWPLIRHGRRSWEFQDKGQIHLELGDIFIMVTPHRNTLYVCDAETLVEIVQRRNEFTRPREVLEMLNVFSPNISTVSIYMPKEKETAR
;
A
#
# COMPACT_ATOMS: atom_id res chain seq x y z
N MET A 1 25.47 -10.28 -14.53
CA MET A 1 25.20 -10.62 -13.11
C MET A 1 23.71 -10.47 -12.90
N ASP A 2 22.98 -11.59 -12.91
CA ASP A 2 21.53 -11.59 -12.88
C ASP A 2 21.04 -11.64 -11.42
N ALA A 3 20.34 -10.60 -10.98
CA ALA A 3 19.92 -10.41 -9.59
C ALA A 3 18.66 -11.21 -9.22
N THR A 4 18.03 -11.90 -10.17
CA THR A 4 16.76 -12.62 -9.99
C THR A 4 16.90 -14.00 -9.32
N SER A 5 18.11 -14.57 -9.28
CA SER A 5 18.33 -15.95 -8.78
C SER A 5 18.24 -16.12 -7.25
N ARG A 6 18.22 -15.04 -6.47
CA ARG A 6 18.37 -15.09 -4.98
C ARG A 6 17.09 -15.19 -4.15
N TYR A 7 15.93 -15.44 -4.76
CA TYR A 7 14.66 -15.56 -4.03
C TYR A 7 14.10 -16.99 -3.88
N HIS A 8 14.89 -18.03 -4.18
CA HIS A 8 14.51 -19.39 -3.80
C HIS A 8 14.92 -19.70 -2.35
N ARG A 9 14.05 -19.37 -1.39
CA ARG A 9 14.07 -20.06 -0.09
C ARG A 9 13.21 -21.32 -0.17
N PRO A 10 13.75 -22.54 0.02
CA PRO A 10 12.91 -23.72 0.19
C PRO A 10 12.37 -23.68 1.62
N ARG A 11 11.23 -23.02 1.81
CA ARG A 11 10.46 -23.16 3.05
C ARG A 11 9.44 -24.25 2.81
N ALA A 12 9.69 -25.43 3.38
CA ALA A 12 8.71 -26.51 3.45
C ALA A 12 7.35 -25.94 3.84
N GLN A 13 6.45 -25.84 2.86
CA GLN A 13 5.10 -25.35 3.06
C GLN A 13 4.33 -26.46 3.76
N ARG A 14 4.36 -26.40 5.08
CA ARG A 14 3.42 -27.10 5.95
C ARG A 14 2.01 -26.78 5.43
N PHE A 15 1.33 -27.81 4.93
CA PHE A 15 -0.01 -27.72 4.34
C PHE A 15 -0.91 -26.90 5.26
N SER A 16 -1.25 -25.70 4.80
CA SER A 16 -2.15 -24.78 5.46
C SER A 16 -3.34 -24.59 4.53
N ILE A 17 -4.52 -24.93 5.05
CA ILE A 17 -5.84 -24.87 4.40
C ILE A 17 -6.16 -23.49 3.78
N THR A 18 -5.35 -22.47 4.07
CA THR A 18 -5.53 -21.08 3.62
C THR A 18 -5.03 -20.80 2.20
N LYS A 19 -4.31 -21.71 1.54
CA LYS A 19 -3.78 -21.47 0.18
C LYS A 19 -4.79 -21.65 -0.95
N SER A 20 -5.87 -22.41 -0.76
CA SER A 20 -6.76 -22.81 -1.86
C SER A 20 -7.91 -21.83 -2.14
N TRP A 21 -8.18 -20.86 -1.25
CA TRP A 21 -9.29 -19.93 -1.47
C TRP A 21 -8.82 -18.65 -2.16
N PRO A 22 -9.24 -18.39 -3.42
CA PRO A 22 -8.81 -17.20 -4.16
C PRO A 22 -9.17 -15.90 -3.43
N LEU A 23 -10.29 -15.87 -2.71
CA LEU A 23 -10.73 -14.71 -1.93
C LEU A 23 -9.84 -14.41 -0.72
N ILE A 24 -9.24 -15.44 -0.11
CA ILE A 24 -8.35 -15.26 1.06
C ILE A 24 -6.95 -14.84 0.58
N ARG A 25 -6.47 -15.45 -0.51
CA ARG A 25 -5.16 -15.13 -1.08
C ARG A 25 -5.12 -13.74 -1.71
N HIS A 26 -6.15 -13.38 -2.47
CA HIS A 26 -6.27 -12.10 -3.18
C HIS A 26 -7.15 -11.09 -2.45
N GLY A 27 -7.51 -11.35 -1.18
CA GLY A 27 -8.26 -10.42 -0.34
C GLY A 27 -7.45 -9.17 0.03
N ARG A 28 -8.04 -8.27 0.80
CA ARG A 28 -7.42 -6.99 1.20
C ARG A 28 -6.02 -7.22 1.77
N ARG A 29 -4.98 -6.68 1.13
CA ARG A 29 -3.59 -6.92 1.55
C ARG A 29 -3.05 -5.78 2.38
N SER A 30 -2.67 -6.10 3.62
CA SER A 30 -1.85 -5.26 4.47
C SER A 30 -0.55 -5.98 4.83
N TRP A 31 0.27 -5.35 5.66
CA TRP A 31 1.65 -5.77 5.94
C TRP A 31 1.76 -7.20 6.51
N GLU A 32 0.69 -7.72 7.09
CA GLU A 32 0.56 -9.05 7.68
C GLU A 32 0.51 -10.20 6.66
N PHE A 33 0.26 -9.90 5.38
CA PHE A 33 0.10 -10.95 4.36
C PHE A 33 1.44 -11.58 3.94
N GLN A 34 1.48 -12.91 3.93
CA GLN A 34 2.68 -13.70 3.60
C GLN A 34 3.13 -13.56 2.15
N ASP A 35 2.18 -13.32 1.24
CA ASP A 35 2.40 -13.39 -0.21
C ASP A 35 3.19 -12.18 -0.74
N LYS A 36 3.23 -11.05 0.00
CA LYS A 36 4.12 -9.89 -0.23
C LYS A 36 4.31 -9.56 -1.73
N GLY A 37 5.54 -9.49 -2.22
CA GLY A 37 5.82 -9.17 -3.63
C GLY A 37 5.49 -10.28 -4.63
N GLN A 38 5.17 -11.50 -4.20
CA GLN A 38 4.93 -12.63 -5.13
C GLN A 38 3.75 -12.38 -6.07
N ILE A 39 2.75 -11.61 -5.63
CA ILE A 39 1.61 -11.27 -6.48
C ILE A 39 2.01 -10.49 -7.74
N HIS A 40 3.05 -9.67 -7.66
CA HIS A 40 3.47 -8.84 -8.79
C HIS A 40 4.16 -9.71 -9.86
N LEU A 41 4.69 -10.88 -9.47
CA LEU A 41 5.18 -11.87 -10.42
C LEU A 41 4.03 -12.56 -11.18
N GLU A 42 2.82 -12.59 -10.62
CA GLU A 42 1.65 -13.26 -11.23
C GLU A 42 0.75 -12.28 -12.01
N LEU A 43 0.49 -11.10 -11.45
CA LEU A 43 -0.44 -10.10 -12.01
C LEU A 43 0.26 -8.97 -12.76
N GLY A 44 1.59 -8.85 -12.61
CA GLY A 44 2.40 -7.79 -13.20
C GLY A 44 2.68 -6.62 -12.27
N ASP A 45 3.37 -5.62 -12.82
CA ASP A 45 3.91 -4.49 -12.07
C ASP A 45 2.81 -3.58 -11.51
N ILE A 46 1.67 -3.49 -12.18
CA ILE A 46 0.54 -2.66 -11.78
C ILE A 46 -0.75 -3.47 -11.88
N PHE A 47 -1.50 -3.54 -10.77
CA PHE A 47 -2.84 -4.14 -10.76
C PHE A 47 -3.74 -3.43 -9.75
N ILE A 48 -5.05 -3.52 -9.97
CA ILE A 48 -6.04 -2.95 -9.06
C ILE A 48 -6.86 -4.03 -8.39
N MET A 49 -7.01 -3.91 -7.07
CA MET A 49 -7.94 -4.71 -6.29
C MET A 49 -9.24 -3.93 -6.14
N VAL A 50 -10.31 -4.46 -6.74
CA VAL A 50 -11.64 -3.87 -6.67
C VAL A 50 -12.41 -4.53 -5.54
N THR A 51 -12.86 -3.75 -4.57
CA THR A 51 -13.77 -4.22 -3.52
C THR A 51 -14.97 -3.27 -3.42
N PRO A 52 -16.15 -3.74 -3.01
CA PRO A 52 -17.33 -2.86 -2.88
C PRO A 52 -17.10 -1.65 -1.97
N HIS A 53 -16.17 -1.74 -1.02
CA HIS A 53 -15.84 -0.65 -0.10
C HIS A 53 -14.75 0.29 -0.64
N ARG A 54 -13.71 -0.25 -1.29
CA ARG A 54 -12.57 0.52 -1.79
C ARG A 54 -11.87 -0.18 -2.94
N ASN A 55 -11.41 0.60 -3.91
CA ASN A 55 -10.50 0.14 -4.95
C ASN A 55 -9.07 0.54 -4.58
N THR A 56 -8.17 -0.43 -4.54
CA THR A 56 -6.77 -0.21 -4.14
C THR A 56 -5.85 -0.55 -5.31
N LEU A 57 -5.11 0.46 -5.78
CA LEU A 57 -4.10 0.28 -6.83
C LEU A 57 -2.78 -0.12 -6.19
N TYR A 58 -2.22 -1.24 -6.67
CA TYR A 58 -0.89 -1.72 -6.29
C TYR A 58 0.08 -1.41 -7.43
N VAL A 59 1.20 -0.78 -7.08
CA VAL A 59 2.24 -0.33 -8.03
C VAL A 59 3.59 -0.87 -7.56
N CYS A 60 4.28 -1.59 -8.44
CA CYS A 60 5.63 -2.14 -8.25
C CYS A 60 6.59 -1.64 -9.33
N ASP A 61 6.29 -0.50 -9.96
CA ASP A 61 7.19 0.20 -10.86
C ASP A 61 7.90 1.36 -10.15
N ALA A 62 9.21 1.44 -10.26
CA ALA A 62 10.03 2.39 -9.51
C ALA A 62 9.84 3.83 -10.02
N GLU A 63 9.77 4.03 -11.33
CA GLU A 63 9.61 5.35 -11.93
C GLU A 63 8.25 5.94 -11.56
N THR A 64 7.19 5.15 -11.72
CA THR A 64 5.82 5.52 -11.35
C THR A 64 5.71 5.83 -9.85
N LEU A 65 6.35 5.05 -8.97
CA LEU A 65 6.34 5.32 -7.53
C LEU A 65 7.00 6.65 -7.19
N VAL A 66 8.13 6.98 -7.84
CA VAL A 66 8.80 8.26 -7.65
C VAL A 66 7.89 9.41 -8.08
N GLU A 67 7.24 9.31 -9.24
CA GLU A 67 6.30 10.33 -9.71
C GLU A 67 5.12 10.53 -8.76
N ILE A 68 4.51 9.44 -8.27
CA ILE A 68 3.41 9.48 -7.30
C ILE A 68 3.84 10.21 -6.02
N VAL A 69 5.01 9.85 -5.49
CA VAL A 69 5.52 10.45 -4.24
C VAL A 69 5.90 11.92 -4.43
N GLN A 70 6.44 12.30 -5.60
CA GLN A 70 6.72 13.69 -5.94
C GLN A 70 5.43 14.53 -6.05
N ARG A 71 4.36 13.94 -6.60
CA ARG A 71 3.04 14.56 -6.76
C ARG A 71 2.17 14.44 -5.50
N ARG A 72 2.77 14.55 -4.30
CA ARG A 72 2.09 14.41 -2.99
C ARG A 72 0.83 15.26 -2.79
N ASN A 73 0.68 16.35 -3.53
CA ASN A 73 -0.48 17.24 -3.44
C ASN A 73 -1.70 16.67 -4.20
N GLU A 74 -1.46 15.81 -5.19
CA GLU A 74 -2.49 15.15 -5.97
C GLU A 74 -2.95 13.84 -5.31
N PHE A 75 -2.05 13.18 -4.59
CA PHE A 75 -2.33 11.95 -3.84
C PHE A 75 -2.48 12.25 -2.34
N THR A 76 -3.72 12.50 -1.92
CA THR A 76 -4.02 12.77 -0.50
C THR A 76 -3.75 11.55 0.37
N ARG A 77 -3.14 11.78 1.54
CA ARG A 77 -2.93 10.71 2.52
C ARG A 77 -4.28 10.20 3.05
N PRO A 78 -4.44 8.89 3.29
CA PRO A 78 -5.70 8.32 3.78
C PRO A 78 -6.01 8.81 5.19
N ARG A 79 -6.96 9.74 5.30
CA ARG A 79 -7.36 10.41 6.55
C ARG A 79 -7.83 9.43 7.61
N GLU A 80 -8.73 8.52 7.25
CA GLU A 80 -9.32 7.52 8.15
C GLU A 80 -8.27 6.73 8.93
N VAL A 81 -7.15 6.41 8.27
CA VAL A 81 -6.07 5.62 8.87
C VAL A 81 -5.19 6.49 9.78
N LEU A 82 -4.95 7.75 9.38
CA LEU A 82 -4.10 8.68 10.13
C LEU A 82 -4.78 9.26 11.37
N GLU A 83 -6.11 9.41 11.35
CA GLU A 83 -6.87 9.90 12.50
C GLU A 83 -6.82 8.93 13.69
N MET A 84 -6.73 7.62 13.43
CA MET A 84 -6.52 6.64 14.51
C MET A 84 -5.23 6.88 15.30
N LEU A 85 -4.26 7.61 14.74
CA LEU A 85 -3.00 7.95 15.40
C LEU A 85 -3.10 9.19 16.31
N ASN A 86 -4.24 9.89 16.34
CA ASN A 86 -4.45 11.08 17.17
C ASN A 86 -4.82 10.73 18.63
N VAL A 87 -4.15 9.73 19.21
CA VAL A 87 -4.40 9.29 20.60
C VAL A 87 -4.06 10.40 21.61
N PHE A 88 -3.04 11.21 21.31
CA PHE A 88 -2.53 12.21 22.25
C PHE A 88 -2.86 13.65 21.89
N SER A 89 -3.29 13.92 20.65
CA SER A 89 -3.65 15.21 20.04
C SER A 89 -3.48 15.13 18.52
N PRO A 90 -3.89 16.16 17.75
CA PRO A 90 -3.53 16.26 16.34
C PRO A 90 -2.03 16.14 16.12
N ASN A 91 -1.61 15.17 15.31
CA ASN A 91 -0.21 14.94 14.98
C ASN A 91 0.24 15.68 13.69
N ILE A 92 1.54 15.70 13.41
CA ILE A 92 2.11 16.34 12.21
C ILE A 92 1.54 15.78 10.89
N SER A 93 1.06 14.54 10.91
CA SER A 93 0.47 13.89 9.75
C SER A 93 -0.99 14.30 9.50
N THR A 94 -1.68 14.88 10.50
CA THR A 94 -3.09 15.28 10.44
C THR A 94 -3.29 16.80 10.58
N VAL A 95 -2.31 17.55 11.07
CA VAL A 95 -2.42 19.00 11.31
C VAL A 95 -2.76 19.82 10.05
N SER A 96 -2.24 19.43 8.89
CA SER A 96 -2.51 20.11 7.61
C SER A 96 -3.98 19.99 7.17
N ILE A 97 -4.73 19.07 7.76
CA ILE A 97 -6.15 18.84 7.49
C ILE A 97 -7.01 19.81 8.31
N TYR A 98 -6.56 20.16 9.52
CA TYR A 98 -7.27 21.05 10.43
C TYR A 98 -6.96 22.54 10.19
N MET A 99 -5.85 22.85 9.53
CA MET A 99 -5.49 24.22 9.20
C MET A 99 -6.15 24.65 7.87
N PRO A 100 -7.04 25.66 7.88
CA PRO A 100 -7.63 26.17 6.64
C PRO A 100 -6.54 26.72 5.71
N LYS A 101 -6.65 26.38 4.42
CA LYS A 101 -5.72 26.73 3.33
C LYS A 101 -5.46 28.24 3.17
N GLU A 102 -6.31 29.09 3.73
CA GLU A 102 -6.22 30.56 3.64
C GLU A 102 -4.97 31.16 4.31
N LYS A 103 -4.29 30.42 5.20
CA LYS A 103 -3.07 30.92 5.87
C LYS A 103 -1.76 30.57 5.17
N GLU A 104 -1.80 29.77 4.09
CA GLU A 104 -0.61 29.29 3.39
C GLU A 104 -0.11 30.27 2.30
N THR A 105 -0.95 31.22 1.87
CA THR A 105 -0.67 32.19 0.77
C THR A 105 -0.10 33.54 1.24
N ALA A 106 0.16 33.71 2.54
CA ALA A 106 0.62 34.97 3.13
C ALA A 106 2.14 34.98 3.47
N ARG A 107 2.94 34.15 2.81
CA ARG A 107 4.40 34.13 2.95
C ARG A 107 5.10 34.02 1.61
#